data_AF-A0A848ED79-F1
#
_entry.id   AF-A0A848ED79-F1
#
_cell.length_a   1.000
_cell.length_b   1.000
_cell.length_c   1.000
_cell.angle_alpha   90.00
_cell.angle_beta   90.00
_cell.angle_gamma   90.00
#
_symmetry.space_group_name_H-M   'P 1'
#
loop_
_entity.id
_entity.type
_entity.pdbx_description
1 polymer ?
#
loop_
_entity_poly.entity_id
_entity_poly.type
_entity_poly.pdbx_seq_one_letter_code
_entity_poly.pdbx_strand_id
1 'polypeptide(L)'
;MRLVALAAAVAGLAFATPARADAIDGHWCTEGGLRLSIAGPSIVTPGGARLQGDYGRHDFAYTAPASDPGGSQRVTMRLRGENLMQVEAAGLDPLWRRCGPPTS
;
A
#
# COMPACT_ATOMS: atom_id res chain seq x y z
N MET A 1 31.98 34.84 -9.34
CA MET A 1 31.98 33.40 -9.00
C MET A 1 31.39 33.14 -7.60
N ARG A 2 30.18 33.64 -7.31
CA ARG A 2 29.47 33.37 -6.03
C ARG A 2 27.97 33.09 -6.27
N LEU A 3 27.43 33.61 -7.37
CA LEU A 3 26.05 33.40 -7.81
C LEU A 3 25.80 32.03 -8.47
N VAL A 4 26.81 31.43 -9.11
CA VAL A 4 26.67 30.12 -9.79
C VAL A 4 26.56 28.96 -8.79
N ALA A 5 27.18 29.09 -7.61
CA ALA A 5 27.16 28.06 -6.57
C ALA A 5 25.79 27.95 -5.86
N LEU A 6 25.02 29.06 -5.79
CA LEU A 6 23.68 29.02 -5.20
C LEU A 6 22.66 28.33 -6.12
N ALA A 7 22.82 28.43 -7.44
CA ALA A 7 21.86 27.85 -8.39
C ALA A 7 21.89 26.31 -8.39
N ALA A 8 23.07 25.70 -8.15
CA ALA A 8 23.21 24.24 -8.13
C ALA A 8 22.58 23.58 -6.89
N ALA A 9 22.51 24.28 -5.75
CA ALA A 9 21.94 23.74 -4.51
C ALA A 9 20.40 23.64 -4.53
N VAL A 10 19.72 24.51 -5.30
CA VAL A 10 18.26 24.53 -5.38
C VAL A 10 17.71 23.41 -6.28
N ALA A 11 18.47 22.99 -7.30
CA ALA A 11 18.04 21.95 -8.24
C ALA A 11 17.96 20.53 -7.62
N GLY A 12 18.65 20.27 -6.51
CA GLY A 12 18.67 18.95 -5.86
C GLY A 12 17.40 18.61 -5.07
N LEU A 13 16.58 19.60 -4.69
CA LEU A 13 15.39 19.40 -3.85
C LEU A 13 14.16 18.92 -4.63
N ALA A 14 14.18 18.96 -5.97
CA ALA A 14 13.03 18.63 -6.80
C ALA A 14 12.82 17.12 -7.05
N PHE A 15 13.74 16.26 -6.61
CA PHE A 15 13.68 14.80 -6.83
C PHE A 15 13.51 13.99 -5.54
N ALA A 16 13.08 14.62 -4.45
CA ALA A 16 12.69 13.87 -3.26
C ALA A 16 11.44 13.05 -3.57
N THR A 17 11.62 11.80 -4.00
CA THR A 17 10.52 10.84 -3.95
C THR A 17 10.14 10.68 -2.49
N PRO A 18 8.83 10.68 -2.14
CA PRO A 18 8.43 10.40 -0.78
C PRO A 18 9.00 9.03 -0.44
N ALA A 19 10.00 9.00 0.44
CA ALA A 19 10.45 7.76 1.03
C ALA A 19 9.21 7.21 1.75
N ARG A 20 8.59 6.18 1.16
CA ARG A 20 7.66 5.30 1.85
C ARG A 20 8.49 4.52 2.85
N ALA A 21 9.15 5.21 3.77
CA ALA A 21 9.92 4.58 4.82
C ALA A 21 8.89 3.81 5.63
N ASP A 22 8.86 2.50 5.43
CA ASP A 22 8.34 1.52 6.36
C ASP A 22 6.88 1.77 6.76
N ALA A 23 6.03 2.08 5.76
CA ALA A 23 4.58 2.25 5.93
C ALA A 23 3.80 1.29 5.01
N ILE A 24 2.74 0.70 5.54
CA ILE A 24 1.88 -0.26 4.81
C ILE A 24 1.06 0.40 3.70
N ASP A 25 0.93 1.73 3.72
CA ASP A 25 0.31 2.52 2.68
C ASP A 25 0.89 2.21 1.30
N GLY A 26 0.01 2.17 0.30
CA GLY A 26 0.40 2.02 -1.10
C GLY A 26 -0.55 1.11 -1.86
N HIS A 27 -0.12 0.77 -3.08
CA HIS A 27 -0.80 -0.21 -3.93
C HIS A 27 -0.11 -1.56 -3.80
N TRP A 28 -0.92 -2.60 -3.65
CA TRP A 28 -0.48 -3.97 -3.44
C TRP A 28 -1.11 -4.89 -4.47
N CYS A 29 -0.33 -5.83 -4.98
CA CYS A 29 -0.74 -6.77 -6.00
C CYS A 29 -0.28 -8.19 -5.66
N THR A 30 -1.07 -9.18 -6.06
CA THR A 30 -0.68 -10.60 -6.04
C THR A 30 -0.26 -11.07 -7.43
N GLU A 31 0.43 -12.21 -7.51
CA GLU A 31 0.71 -12.86 -8.79
C GLU A 31 -0.60 -13.34 -9.47
N GLY A 32 -1.60 -13.72 -8.66
CA GLY A 32 -2.95 -14.07 -9.13
C GLY A 32 -3.79 -12.89 -9.62
N GLY A 33 -3.25 -11.67 -9.66
CA GLY A 33 -3.91 -10.50 -10.25
C GLY A 33 -4.85 -9.74 -9.31
N LEU A 34 -4.95 -10.13 -8.03
CA LEU A 34 -5.67 -9.33 -7.05
C LEU A 34 -4.92 -8.03 -6.78
N ARG A 35 -5.67 -6.95 -6.52
CA ARG A 35 -5.11 -5.62 -6.24
C ARG A 35 -5.87 -4.96 -5.10
N LEU A 36 -5.17 -4.22 -4.26
CA LEU A 36 -5.77 -3.37 -3.24
C LEU A 36 -4.94 -2.10 -3.04
N SER A 37 -5.49 -1.11 -2.33
CA SER A 37 -4.70 0.05 -1.91
C SER A 37 -5.05 0.53 -0.51
N ILE A 38 -4.04 0.94 0.24
CA ILE A 38 -4.15 1.47 1.60
C ILE A 38 -3.65 2.92 1.62
N ALA A 39 -4.41 3.82 2.26
CA ALA A 39 -4.07 5.21 2.50
C ALA A 39 -4.57 5.63 3.89
N GLY A 40 -3.67 5.58 4.89
CA GLY A 40 -4.02 5.64 6.30
C GLY A 40 -5.08 4.58 6.65
N PRO A 41 -6.15 4.93 7.38
CA PRO A 41 -7.21 4.00 7.73
C PRO A 41 -8.10 3.58 6.55
N SER A 42 -7.95 4.19 5.37
CA SER A 42 -8.78 3.90 4.20
C SER A 42 -8.20 2.77 3.35
N ILE A 43 -9.06 1.86 2.91
CA ILE A 43 -8.71 0.77 1.99
C ILE A 43 -9.67 0.71 0.79
N VAL A 44 -9.11 0.45 -0.39
CA VAL A 44 -9.83 -0.10 -1.54
C VAL A 44 -9.51 -1.58 -1.61
N THR A 45 -10.52 -2.42 -1.41
CA THR A 45 -10.36 -3.88 -1.35
C THR A 45 -10.23 -4.50 -2.74
N PRO A 46 -9.91 -5.82 -2.85
CA PRO A 46 -9.84 -6.50 -4.14
C PRO A 46 -11.15 -6.52 -4.93
N GLY A 47 -12.30 -6.50 -4.26
CA GLY A 47 -13.60 -6.36 -4.92
C GLY A 47 -13.97 -4.91 -5.26
N GLY A 48 -13.11 -3.94 -4.92
CA GLY A 48 -13.30 -2.52 -5.20
C GLY A 48 -14.10 -1.76 -4.13
N ALA A 49 -14.45 -2.40 -3.02
CA ALA A 49 -15.13 -1.74 -1.91
C ALA A 49 -14.20 -0.72 -1.23
N ARG A 50 -14.78 0.41 -0.82
CA ARG A 50 -14.10 1.46 -0.04
C ARG A 50 -14.59 1.43 1.38
N LEU A 51 -13.68 1.22 2.33
CA LEU A 51 -14.03 1.14 3.75
C LEU A 51 -12.86 1.58 4.63
N GLN A 52 -13.11 1.66 5.95
CA GLN A 52 -12.10 1.93 6.95
C GLN A 52 -11.67 0.64 7.67
N GLY A 53 -10.42 0.59 8.09
CA GLY A 53 -9.87 -0.50 8.90
C GLY A 53 -9.02 -0.01 10.07
N ASP A 54 -8.56 -0.97 10.86
CA ASP A 54 -7.62 -0.77 11.95
C ASP A 54 -6.24 -0.54 11.35
N TYR A 55 -5.77 0.71 11.35
CA TYR A 55 -4.50 1.10 10.73
C TYR A 55 -3.39 1.22 11.77
N GLY A 56 -2.32 0.46 11.53
CA GLY A 56 -0.99 0.69 12.07
C GLY A 56 -0.03 1.10 10.97
N ARG A 57 1.16 1.57 11.35
CA ARG A 57 2.20 1.91 10.36
C ARG A 57 2.68 0.66 9.60
N HIS A 58 2.71 -0.49 10.26
CA HIS A 58 3.25 -1.76 9.73
C HIS A 58 2.20 -2.85 9.55
N ASP A 59 0.95 -2.54 9.83
CA ASP A 59 -0.13 -3.51 9.87
C ASP A 59 -1.46 -2.84 9.55
N PHE A 60 -2.39 -3.63 9.04
CA PHE A 60 -3.74 -3.18 8.76
C PHE A 60 -4.68 -4.36 8.95
N ALA A 61 -5.87 -4.10 9.48
CA ALA A 61 -6.91 -5.11 9.51
C ALA A 61 -8.28 -4.55 9.16
N TYR A 62 -9.10 -5.35 8.49
CA TYR A 62 -10.49 -5.00 8.17
C TYR A 62 -11.35 -6.25 8.07
N THR A 63 -12.67 -6.09 8.12
CA THR A 63 -13.61 -7.14 7.76
C THR A 63 -13.98 -6.99 6.30
N ALA A 64 -13.69 -8.01 5.48
CA ALA A 64 -14.03 -7.98 4.07
C ALA A 64 -15.56 -7.99 3.87
N PRO A 65 -16.11 -7.27 2.88
CA PRO A 65 -17.49 -7.47 2.44
C PRO A 65 -17.76 -8.92 2.02
N ALA A 66 -19.02 -9.35 2.08
CA ALA A 66 -19.41 -10.69 1.63
C ALA A 66 -19.15 -10.94 0.14
N SER A 67 -19.21 -9.88 -0.69
CA SER A 67 -18.95 -9.92 -2.13
C SER A 67 -17.47 -9.95 -2.50
N ASP A 68 -16.59 -9.71 -1.53
CA ASP A 68 -15.14 -9.67 -1.76
C ASP A 68 -14.52 -11.06 -1.63
N PRO A 69 -13.33 -11.30 -2.21
CA PRO A 69 -12.64 -12.58 -2.08
C PRO A 69 -12.37 -13.04 -0.62
N GLY A 70 -12.34 -12.12 0.35
CA GLY A 70 -12.22 -12.45 1.78
C GLY A 70 -13.53 -12.89 2.46
N GLY A 71 -14.69 -12.69 1.82
CA GLY A 71 -15.99 -13.26 2.20
C GLY A 71 -16.42 -13.08 3.66
N SER A 72 -16.66 -11.83 4.12
CA SER A 72 -17.10 -11.52 5.49
C SER A 72 -16.09 -11.83 6.62
N GLN A 73 -14.87 -12.28 6.28
CA GLN A 73 -13.86 -12.60 7.28
C GLN A 73 -13.00 -11.39 7.61
N ARG A 74 -12.39 -11.43 8.80
CA ARG A 74 -11.33 -10.49 9.16
C ARG A 74 -10.07 -10.82 8.36
N VAL A 75 -9.57 -9.82 7.66
CA VAL A 75 -8.31 -9.86 6.92
C VAL A 75 -7.28 -9.09 7.73
N THR A 76 -6.21 -9.77 8.14
CA THR A 76 -5.08 -9.15 8.83
C THR A 76 -3.90 -9.07 7.87
N MET A 77 -3.23 -7.93 7.84
CA MET A 77 -2.15 -7.64 6.90
C MET A 77 -0.97 -7.07 7.66
N ARG A 78 0.24 -7.53 7.34
CA ARG A 78 1.46 -7.08 7.99
C ARG A 78 2.55 -6.83 6.97
N LEU A 79 3.15 -5.65 7.05
CA LEU A 79 4.29 -5.25 6.26
C LEU A 79 5.53 -6.06 6.69
N ARG A 80 6.25 -6.60 5.71
CA ARG A 80 7.48 -7.39 5.86
C ARG A 80 8.59 -6.71 5.05
N GLY A 81 9.35 -5.84 5.70
CA GLY A 81 10.30 -4.96 5.03
C GLY A 81 9.57 -3.92 4.18
N GLU A 82 10.16 -3.46 3.08
CA GLU A 82 9.55 -2.37 2.31
C GLU A 82 8.54 -2.85 1.27
N ASN A 83 8.73 -4.01 0.64
CA ASN A 83 8.06 -4.35 -0.62
C ASN A 83 7.14 -5.59 -0.55
N LEU A 84 6.98 -6.16 0.64
CA LEU A 84 6.19 -7.37 0.85
C LEU A 84 5.17 -7.15 1.96
N MET A 85 3.93 -7.53 1.71
CA MET A 85 2.87 -7.58 2.70
C MET A 85 2.41 -9.03 2.83
N GLN A 86 2.40 -9.52 4.07
CA GLN A 86 1.87 -10.82 4.42
C GLN A 86 0.41 -10.67 4.83
N VAL A 87 -0.46 -11.53 4.30
CA VAL A 87 -1.90 -11.51 4.55
C VAL A 87 -2.32 -12.80 5.23
N GLU A 88 -3.15 -12.67 6.25
CA GLU A 88 -3.78 -13.76 7.00
C GLU A 88 -5.29 -13.67 6.81
N ALA A 89 -5.81 -14.42 5.84
CA ALA A 89 -7.23 -14.57 5.55
C ALA A 89 -7.47 -15.79 4.67
N ALA A 90 -8.55 -16.53 4.92
CA ALA A 90 -8.90 -17.64 4.04
C ALA A 90 -9.36 -17.13 2.66
N GLY A 91 -8.90 -17.77 1.59
CA GLY A 91 -9.27 -17.41 0.21
C GLY A 91 -8.51 -16.25 -0.42
N LEU A 92 -7.57 -15.63 0.32
CA LEU A 92 -6.67 -14.61 -0.22
C LEU A 92 -5.25 -15.18 -0.38
N ASP A 93 -4.52 -14.64 -1.35
CA ASP A 93 -3.08 -14.90 -1.48
C ASP A 93 -2.36 -14.39 -0.22
N PRO A 94 -1.52 -15.21 0.44
CA PRO A 94 -0.80 -14.77 1.62
C PRO A 94 0.30 -13.75 1.34
N LEU A 95 0.75 -13.58 0.08
CA LEU A 95 1.90 -12.74 -0.27
C LEU A 95 1.53 -11.69 -1.31
N TRP A 96 1.71 -10.42 -0.93
CA TRP A 96 1.41 -9.28 -1.78
C TRP A 96 2.65 -8.42 -1.96
N ARG A 97 2.91 -7.99 -3.19
CA ARG A 97 4.04 -7.11 -3.52
C ARG A 97 3.57 -5.71 -3.84
N ARG A 98 4.42 -4.72 -3.60
CA ARG A 98 4.16 -3.36 -4.07
C ARG A 98 4.00 -3.35 -5.59
N CYS A 99 3.07 -2.54 -6.07
CA CYS A 99 2.86 -2.29 -7.49
C CYS A 99 2.51 -0.81 -7.74
N GLY A 100 2.46 -0.42 -9.01
CA GLY A 100 2.03 0.92 -9.41
C GLY A 100 0.52 1.16 -9.20
N PRO A 101 0.07 2.43 -9.28
CA PRO A 101 -1.35 2.73 -9.32
C PRO A 101 -2.03 2.05 -10.53
N PRO A 102 -3.36 1.83 -10.49
CA PRO A 102 -4.10 1.35 -11.65
C PRO A 102 -3.88 2.26 -12.87
N THR A 103 -3.64 1.67 -14.04
CA THR A 103 -3.57 2.35 -15.34
C THR A 103 -4.83 2.02 -16.13
N SER A 104 -5.45 3.03 -16.76
CA SER A 104 -6.63 2.88 -17.62
C SER A 104 -6.27 2.60 -19.07
#